data_AF-A0A9D1C228-F1
#
_entry.id   AF-A0A9D1C228-F1
#
_cell.length_a   1.000
_cell.length_b   1.000
_cell.length_c   1.000
_cell.angle_alpha   90.00
_cell.angle_beta   90.00
_cell.angle_gamma   90.00
#
_symmetry.space_group_name_H-M   'P 1'
#
loop_
_entity.id
_entity.type
_entity.pdbx_description
1 polymer ?
#
loop_
_entity_poly.entity_id
_entity_poly.type
_entity_poly.pdbx_seq_one_letter_code
_entity_poly.pdbx_strand_id
1 'polypeptide(L)'
;MFSIIEEKYAWRPGSTFTTHKPDTIVIHHALHPNCTAQDIHRWHLNNGWKGIAYHYYIRKNGLIYRGRQEHHQGGHLLGSENKNAIGICLEGVYTDYKNLTEKSVPEVQLAALVWLCNDIKTRWNIESIKRHADYPSAINEEKDCPGRYFPWNRFMAMISDPNAVYKHIIQKHCKFHNPDGVWKVVDTHPYADAFYMQWANSYKTPG
;
A
#
# COMPACT_ATOMS: atom_id res chain seq x y z
N MET A 1 -0.16 14.85 6.09
CA MET A 1 -0.21 14.41 4.69
C MET A 1 0.66 13.17 4.64
N PHE A 2 0.28 12.11 3.92
CA PHE A 2 1.19 10.98 3.78
C PHE A 2 2.43 11.44 3.03
N SER A 3 3.57 10.87 3.39
CA SER A 3 4.86 11.16 2.78
C SER A 3 5.67 9.87 2.75
N ILE A 4 6.57 9.77 1.78
CA ILE A 4 7.45 8.62 1.65
C ILE A 4 8.73 8.89 2.46
N ILE A 5 9.06 7.96 3.36
CA ILE A 5 10.30 7.94 4.12
C ILE A 5 11.35 7.23 3.28
N GLU A 6 12.40 7.96 2.91
CA GLU A 6 13.56 7.40 2.21
C GLU A 6 14.48 6.67 3.21
N GLU A 7 14.19 5.40 3.42
CA GLU A 7 14.94 4.54 4.33
C GLU A 7 16.31 4.14 3.75
N LYS A 8 17.33 4.09 4.61
CA LYS A 8 18.69 3.71 4.19
C LYS A 8 18.90 2.22 4.42
N TYR A 9 19.20 1.50 3.34
CA TYR A 9 19.46 0.06 3.38
C TYR A 9 20.90 -0.29 3.01
N ALA A 10 21.49 -1.21 3.77
CA ALA A 10 22.75 -1.86 3.42
C ALA A 10 22.48 -3.04 2.46
N TRP A 11 22.27 -2.74 1.18
CA TRP A 11 22.05 -3.76 0.15
C TRP A 11 23.20 -4.78 0.10
N ARG A 12 22.88 -6.01 -0.31
CA ARG A 12 23.89 -7.07 -0.49
C ARG A 12 25.03 -6.57 -1.39
N PRO A 13 26.30 -6.70 -0.98
CA PRO A 13 27.44 -6.23 -1.77
C PRO A 13 27.42 -6.78 -3.21
N GLY A 14 27.75 -5.93 -4.18
CA GLY A 14 27.74 -6.30 -5.61
C GLY A 14 26.34 -6.43 -6.24
N SER A 15 25.28 -6.08 -5.53
CA SER A 15 23.92 -6.10 -6.09
C SER A 15 23.78 -5.12 -7.26
N THR A 16 23.36 -5.62 -8.41
CA THR A 16 22.84 -4.82 -9.52
C THR A 16 21.32 -4.92 -9.57
N PHE A 17 20.64 -3.93 -10.12
CA PHE A 17 19.18 -3.98 -10.28
C PHE A 17 18.81 -3.83 -11.75
N THR A 18 18.01 -4.76 -12.27
CA THR A 18 17.46 -4.66 -13.61
C THR A 18 16.46 -3.50 -13.64
N THR A 19 16.56 -2.62 -14.62
CA THR A 19 15.61 -1.52 -14.76
C THR A 19 14.28 -1.98 -15.38
N HIS A 20 13.19 -1.30 -15.07
CA HIS A 20 11.89 -1.51 -15.72
C HIS A 20 11.08 -0.21 -15.82
N LYS A 21 9.98 -0.26 -16.57
CA LYS A 21 8.96 0.80 -16.61
C LYS A 21 7.67 0.19 -16.06
N PRO A 22 7.32 0.45 -14.79
CA PRO A 22 6.18 -0.20 -14.18
C PRO A 22 4.84 0.25 -14.78
N ASP A 23 3.96 -0.73 -14.97
CA ASP A 23 2.58 -0.59 -15.44
C ASP A 23 1.58 -1.21 -14.45
N THR A 24 2.07 -1.94 -13.45
CA THR A 24 1.24 -2.69 -12.51
C THR A 24 1.66 -2.45 -11.07
N ILE A 25 0.70 -2.27 -10.17
CA ILE A 25 0.92 -2.28 -8.71
C ILE A 25 0.45 -3.62 -8.15
N VAL A 26 1.23 -4.22 -7.25
CA VAL A 26 0.92 -5.51 -6.62
C VAL A 26 0.91 -5.36 -5.11
N ILE A 27 -0.20 -5.76 -4.50
CA ILE A 27 -0.41 -5.60 -3.06
C ILE A 27 -0.06 -6.88 -2.31
N HIS A 28 0.72 -6.72 -1.24
CA HIS A 28 1.21 -7.78 -0.37
C HIS A 28 0.91 -7.48 1.10
N HIS A 29 0.95 -8.49 1.95
CA HIS A 29 1.15 -8.30 3.39
C HIS A 29 2.52 -8.85 3.82
N ALA A 30 2.97 -8.49 5.02
CA ALA A 30 4.23 -8.97 5.57
C ALA A 30 4.13 -10.39 6.16
N LEU A 31 2.90 -10.88 6.39
CA LEU A 31 2.63 -12.10 7.16
C LEU A 31 3.31 -12.03 8.55
N HIS A 32 3.44 -10.83 9.09
CA HIS A 32 4.03 -10.57 10.40
C HIS A 32 3.30 -9.40 11.09
N PRO A 33 2.90 -9.54 12.38
CA PRO A 33 2.04 -8.56 13.05
C PRO A 33 2.77 -7.29 13.49
N ASN A 34 4.09 -7.32 13.64
CA ASN A 34 4.88 -6.15 14.00
C ASN A 34 6.30 -6.24 13.44
N CYS A 35 6.62 -5.50 12.39
CA CYS A 35 7.98 -5.49 11.83
C CYS A 35 8.31 -4.17 11.13
N THR A 36 9.59 -3.80 11.14
CA THR A 36 10.10 -2.62 10.44
C THR A 36 10.47 -2.95 9.00
N ALA A 37 10.70 -1.92 8.17
CA ALA A 37 11.24 -2.12 6.83
C ALA A 37 12.65 -2.75 6.87
N GLN A 38 13.42 -2.45 7.91
CA GLN A 38 14.75 -3.00 8.18
C GLN A 38 14.68 -4.47 8.59
N ASP A 39 13.64 -4.88 9.32
CA ASP A 39 13.41 -6.30 9.61
C ASP A 39 13.18 -7.08 8.32
N ILE A 40 12.29 -6.60 7.45
CA ILE A 40 12.05 -7.20 6.13
C ILE A 40 13.34 -7.23 5.31
N HIS A 41 14.09 -6.13 5.29
CA HIS A 41 15.36 -6.05 4.58
C HIS A 41 16.34 -7.13 5.05
N ARG A 42 16.53 -7.26 6.37
CA ARG A 42 17.40 -8.27 7.00
C ARG A 42 16.94 -9.69 6.71
N TRP A 43 15.64 -9.97 6.81
CA TRP A 43 15.11 -11.31 6.49
C TRP A 43 15.33 -11.67 5.02
N HIS A 44 15.11 -10.73 4.10
CA HIS A 44 15.36 -10.96 2.69
C HIS A 44 16.85 -11.14 2.39
N LEU A 45 17.76 -10.42 3.07
CA LEU A 45 19.19 -10.70 2.97
C LEU A 45 19.50 -12.13 3.42
N ASN A 46 18.94 -12.58 4.54
CA ASN A 46 19.13 -13.95 5.05
C ASN A 46 18.58 -15.02 4.09
N ASN A 47 17.55 -14.71 3.31
CA ASN A 47 17.02 -15.57 2.24
C ASN A 47 17.87 -15.57 0.95
N GLY A 48 19.05 -14.94 0.96
CA GLY A 48 19.91 -14.86 -0.21
C GLY A 48 19.59 -13.70 -1.16
N TRP A 49 18.59 -12.88 -0.85
CA TRP A 49 18.16 -11.79 -1.75
C TRP A 49 19.06 -10.56 -1.58
N LYS A 50 18.82 -9.55 -2.42
CA LYS A 50 19.60 -8.29 -2.43
C LYS A 50 19.30 -7.39 -1.22
N GLY A 51 18.20 -7.67 -0.52
CA GLY A 51 17.59 -6.84 0.53
C GLY A 51 16.06 -6.83 0.38
N ILE A 52 15.39 -5.87 1.00
CA ILE A 52 13.93 -5.67 0.85
C ILE A 52 13.54 -5.71 -0.64
N ALA A 53 12.49 -6.48 -0.94
CA ALA A 53 12.14 -6.84 -2.32
C ALA A 53 10.92 -6.09 -2.85
N TYR A 54 10.20 -5.42 -1.94
CA TYR A 54 9.14 -4.49 -2.24
C TYR A 54 9.72 -3.11 -2.56
N HIS A 55 8.98 -2.32 -3.31
CA HIS A 55 9.31 -0.92 -3.57
C HIS A 55 8.82 -0.03 -2.43
N TYR A 56 7.78 -0.50 -1.73
CA TYR A 56 7.22 0.20 -0.59
C TYR A 56 6.81 -0.77 0.51
N TYR A 57 6.92 -0.28 1.73
CA TYR A 57 6.39 -0.93 2.92
C TYR A 57 5.57 0.06 3.74
N ILE A 58 4.35 -0.32 4.12
CA ILE A 58 3.43 0.54 4.88
C ILE A 58 3.23 -0.06 6.27
N ARG A 59 3.63 0.68 7.31
CA ARG A 59 3.38 0.31 8.72
C ARG A 59 1.89 0.51 9.07
N LYS A 60 1.42 -0.14 10.14
CA LYS A 60 0.04 -0.03 10.65
C LYS A 60 -0.37 1.39 11.04
N ASN A 61 0.60 2.24 11.38
CA ASN A 61 0.38 3.66 11.67
C ASN A 61 0.31 4.54 10.40
N GLY A 62 0.41 3.95 9.21
CA GLY A 62 0.34 4.66 7.92
C GLY A 62 1.64 5.28 7.44
N LEU A 63 2.76 5.07 8.15
CA LEU A 63 4.08 5.46 7.65
C LEU A 63 4.46 4.61 6.43
N ILE A 64 4.90 5.26 5.37
CA ILE A 64 5.28 4.64 4.10
C ILE A 64 6.81 4.71 3.97
N TYR A 65 7.45 3.56 3.89
CA TYR A 65 8.90 3.44 3.72
C TYR A 65 9.20 3.03 2.29
N ARG A 66 10.11 3.77 1.63
CA ARG A 66 10.72 3.33 0.38
C ARG A 66 11.49 2.03 0.63
N GLY A 67 11.38 1.08 -0.28
CA GLY A 67 12.22 -0.10 -0.39
C GLY A 67 13.14 0.04 -1.60
N ARG A 68 12.97 -0.82 -2.61
CA ARG A 68 13.63 -0.64 -3.91
C ARG A 68 13.09 0.59 -4.64
N GLN A 69 13.94 1.23 -5.44
CA GLN A 69 13.52 2.31 -6.34
C GLN A 69 12.55 1.78 -7.40
N GLU A 70 11.55 2.56 -7.77
CA GLU A 70 10.48 2.11 -8.68
C GLU A 70 10.90 1.86 -10.12
N HIS A 71 12.05 2.39 -10.55
CA HIS A 71 12.60 2.07 -11.87
C HIS A 71 13.47 0.81 -11.84
N HIS A 72 13.65 0.18 -10.68
CA HIS A 72 14.34 -1.10 -10.51
C HIS A 72 13.34 -2.22 -10.25
N GLN A 73 13.54 -3.36 -10.91
CA GLN A 73 12.71 -4.54 -10.67
C GLN A 73 12.75 -4.97 -9.19
N GLY A 74 11.56 -5.31 -8.72
CA GLY A 74 11.33 -5.92 -7.43
C GLY A 74 11.91 -7.34 -7.30
N GLY A 75 11.64 -7.96 -6.17
CA GLY A 75 11.77 -9.41 -5.99
C GLY A 75 10.59 -9.97 -5.21
N HIS A 76 9.42 -9.36 -5.39
CA HIS A 76 8.20 -9.63 -4.64
C HIS A 76 7.29 -10.64 -5.35
N LEU A 77 7.57 -10.95 -6.62
CA LEU A 77 6.96 -12.01 -7.41
C LEU A 77 8.03 -13.03 -7.86
N LEU A 78 7.66 -14.08 -8.59
CA LEU A 78 8.60 -15.08 -9.09
C LEU A 78 9.06 -14.78 -10.52
N GLY A 79 10.37 -14.81 -10.77
CA GLY A 79 10.94 -14.73 -12.12
C GLY A 79 10.44 -13.52 -12.93
N SER A 80 9.93 -13.79 -14.14
CA SER A 80 9.45 -12.79 -15.09
C SER A 80 8.22 -12.01 -14.61
N GLU A 81 7.48 -12.50 -13.62
CA GLU A 81 6.31 -11.82 -13.06
C GLU A 81 6.69 -10.50 -12.36
N ASN A 82 7.93 -10.32 -11.91
CA ASN A 82 8.41 -9.04 -11.36
C ASN A 82 8.54 -7.93 -12.40
N LYS A 83 8.55 -8.28 -13.70
CA LYS A 83 8.72 -7.29 -14.77
C LYS A 83 7.57 -6.30 -14.71
N ASN A 84 7.92 -5.01 -14.80
CA ASN A 84 6.97 -3.88 -14.75
C ASN A 84 6.03 -3.83 -13.53
N ALA A 85 6.35 -4.52 -12.42
CA ALA A 85 5.46 -4.58 -11.25
C ALA A 85 6.05 -3.86 -10.03
N ILE A 86 5.34 -2.86 -9.52
CA ILE A 86 5.60 -2.22 -8.21
C ILE A 86 4.92 -3.02 -7.09
N GLY A 87 5.69 -3.72 -6.27
CA GLY A 87 5.21 -4.35 -5.04
C GLY A 87 5.12 -3.37 -3.87
N ILE A 88 3.94 -3.32 -3.23
CA ILE A 88 3.67 -2.61 -1.97
C ILE A 88 3.30 -3.64 -0.90
N CYS A 89 4.04 -3.66 0.21
CA CYS A 89 3.78 -4.58 1.32
C CYS A 89 3.20 -3.85 2.53
N LEU A 90 2.14 -4.41 3.11
CA LEU A 90 1.53 -3.91 4.35
C LEU A 90 2.03 -4.71 5.55
N GLU A 91 2.45 -4.03 6.61
CA GLU A 91 2.59 -4.64 7.94
C GLU A 91 1.28 -5.32 8.35
N GLY A 92 1.35 -6.56 8.83
CA GLY A 92 0.21 -7.29 9.37
C GLY A 92 0.09 -8.74 8.85
N VAL A 93 -0.86 -9.46 9.44
CA VAL A 93 -1.21 -10.84 9.10
C VAL A 93 -2.68 -10.92 8.68
N TYR A 94 -3.01 -10.49 7.47
CA TYR A 94 -4.40 -10.42 7.00
C TYR A 94 -4.96 -11.74 6.48
N THR A 95 -4.50 -12.85 7.04
CA THR A 95 -5.02 -14.20 6.78
C THR A 95 -4.87 -15.06 8.03
N ASP A 96 -5.43 -16.28 8.00
CA ASP A 96 -5.22 -17.26 9.04
C ASP A 96 -3.86 -17.95 8.82
N TYR A 97 -2.86 -17.63 9.65
CA TYR A 97 -1.51 -18.19 9.52
C TYR A 97 -0.95 -18.66 10.86
N LYS A 98 -0.93 -19.98 11.07
CA LYS A 98 -0.54 -20.60 12.35
C LYS A 98 -1.36 -20.00 13.50
N ASN A 99 -0.71 -19.35 14.47
CA ASN A 99 -1.33 -18.65 15.60
C ASN A 99 -1.41 -17.13 15.40
N LEU A 100 -1.22 -16.64 14.17
CA LEU A 100 -1.24 -15.22 13.83
C LEU A 100 -2.39 -14.94 12.85
N THR A 101 -3.28 -14.02 13.24
CA THR A 101 -4.40 -13.58 12.40
C THR A 101 -4.80 -12.15 12.78
N GLU A 102 -5.00 -11.29 11.78
CA GLU A 102 -5.57 -9.96 11.92
C GLU A 102 -6.72 -9.79 10.92
N LYS A 103 -7.93 -9.62 11.44
CA LYS A 103 -9.16 -9.61 10.61
C LYS A 103 -9.48 -8.26 9.99
N SER A 104 -8.64 -7.25 10.20
CA SER A 104 -8.86 -5.90 9.70
C SER A 104 -7.53 -5.19 9.45
N VAL A 105 -7.42 -4.52 8.30
CA VAL A 105 -6.34 -3.56 8.03
C VAL A 105 -6.65 -2.25 8.76
N PRO A 106 -5.72 -1.69 9.56
CA PRO A 106 -5.88 -0.37 10.15
C PRO A 106 -6.23 0.69 9.11
N GLU A 107 -7.23 1.52 9.42
CA GLU A 107 -7.76 2.53 8.52
C GLU A 107 -6.71 3.49 7.96
N VAL A 108 -5.78 3.94 8.81
CA VAL A 108 -4.70 4.85 8.40
C VAL A 108 -3.71 4.17 7.45
N GLN A 109 -3.49 2.86 7.59
CA GLN A 109 -2.66 2.08 6.69
C GLN A 109 -3.34 1.88 5.34
N LEU A 110 -4.64 1.61 5.33
CA LEU A 110 -5.43 1.52 4.11
C LEU A 110 -5.49 2.87 3.37
N ALA A 111 -5.68 3.97 4.10
CA ALA A 111 -5.65 5.32 3.52
C ALA A 111 -4.26 5.69 2.96
N ALA A 112 -3.17 5.29 3.64
CA ALA A 112 -1.81 5.46 3.16
C ALA A 112 -1.57 4.67 1.86
N LEU A 113 -2.10 3.45 1.77
CA LEU A 113 -2.04 2.63 0.56
C LEU A 113 -2.77 3.30 -0.61
N VAL A 114 -3.99 3.81 -0.37
CA VAL A 114 -4.78 4.51 -1.39
C VAL A 114 -4.04 5.74 -1.90
N TRP A 115 -3.53 6.57 -0.98
CA TRP A 115 -2.72 7.74 -1.33
C TRP A 115 -1.50 7.35 -2.16
N LEU A 116 -0.76 6.32 -1.73
CA LEU A 116 0.46 5.87 -2.40
C LEU A 116 0.18 5.36 -3.82
N CYS A 117 -0.86 4.56 -4.01
CA CYS A 117 -1.23 4.08 -5.34
C CYS A 117 -1.60 5.24 -6.28
N ASN A 118 -2.30 6.26 -5.77
CA ASN A 118 -2.63 7.44 -6.57
C ASN A 118 -1.40 8.33 -6.84
N ASP A 119 -0.49 8.48 -5.88
CA ASP A 119 0.81 9.14 -6.11
C ASP A 119 1.62 8.44 -7.22
N ILE A 120 1.73 7.10 -7.17
CA ILE A 120 2.43 6.30 -8.18
C ILE A 120 1.81 6.50 -9.57
N LYS A 121 0.47 6.55 -9.67
CA LYS A 121 -0.26 6.82 -10.93
C LYS A 121 0.06 8.20 -11.52
N THR A 122 0.48 9.18 -10.73
CA THR A 122 0.93 10.48 -11.26
C THR A 122 2.32 10.41 -11.91
N ARG A 123 3.12 9.39 -11.56
CA ARG A 123 4.52 9.25 -11.98
C ARG A 123 4.70 8.15 -13.05
N TRP A 124 3.78 7.20 -13.11
CA TRP A 124 3.80 6.06 -14.03
C TRP A 124 2.42 5.80 -14.65
N ASN A 125 2.41 5.31 -15.90
CA ASN A 125 1.19 4.85 -16.56
C ASN A 125 0.77 3.48 -16.00
N ILE A 126 0.15 3.46 -14.82
CA ILE A 126 -0.33 2.25 -14.18
C ILE A 126 -1.65 1.82 -14.81
N GLU A 127 -1.64 0.64 -15.43
CA GLU A 127 -2.77 0.02 -16.10
C GLU A 127 -3.58 -0.87 -15.15
N SER A 128 -2.94 -1.45 -14.12
CA SER A 128 -3.64 -2.36 -13.20
C SER A 128 -3.10 -2.33 -11.76
N ILE A 129 -3.98 -2.68 -10.83
CA ILE A 129 -3.64 -2.99 -9.43
C ILE A 129 -4.10 -4.42 -9.16
N LYS A 130 -3.19 -5.28 -8.71
CA LYS A 130 -3.41 -6.73 -8.54
C LYS A 130 -3.03 -7.20 -7.15
N ARG A 131 -3.59 -8.34 -6.74
CA ARG A 131 -3.13 -9.10 -5.57
C ARG A 131 -1.93 -9.93 -5.98
N HIS A 132 -1.04 -10.24 -5.05
CA HIS A 132 -0.03 -11.27 -5.29
C HIS A 132 -0.69 -12.61 -5.66
N ALA A 133 -1.80 -12.97 -5.00
CA ALA A 133 -2.60 -14.16 -5.28
C ALA A 133 -3.17 -14.25 -6.71
N ASP A 134 -3.14 -13.17 -7.50
CA ASP A 134 -3.61 -13.19 -8.89
C ASP A 134 -2.53 -13.70 -9.88
N TYR A 135 -1.31 -13.97 -9.41
CA TYR A 135 -0.19 -14.40 -10.26
C TYR A 135 -0.06 -15.94 -10.30
N PRO A 136 0.29 -16.53 -11.46
CA PRO A 136 0.47 -17.97 -11.63
C PRO A 136 1.35 -18.63 -10.56
N SER A 137 2.49 -18.02 -10.22
CA SER A 137 3.38 -18.58 -9.19
C SER A 137 2.71 -18.65 -7.81
N ALA A 138 1.91 -17.64 -7.46
CA ALA A 138 1.19 -17.59 -6.20
C ALA A 138 0.05 -18.61 -6.16
N ILE A 139 -0.67 -18.77 -7.27
CA ILE A 139 -1.74 -19.78 -7.41
C ILE A 139 -1.16 -21.19 -7.25
N ASN A 140 -0.04 -21.48 -7.91
CA ASN A 140 0.62 -22.79 -7.83
C ASN A 140 1.11 -23.13 -6.41
N GLU A 141 1.41 -22.11 -5.59
CA GLU A 141 1.82 -22.26 -4.20
C GLU A 141 0.66 -22.05 -3.21
N GLU A 142 -0.58 -21.96 -3.69
CA GLU A 142 -1.79 -21.72 -2.89
C GLU A 142 -1.69 -20.49 -1.96
N LYS A 143 -0.98 -19.44 -2.40
CA LYS A 143 -0.82 -18.19 -1.66
C LYS A 143 -2.08 -17.33 -1.79
N ASP A 144 -2.53 -16.76 -0.68
CA ASP A 144 -3.70 -15.86 -0.64
C ASP A 144 -3.32 -14.38 -0.44
N CYS A 145 -2.03 -14.05 -0.47
CA CYS A 145 -1.48 -12.70 -0.27
C CYS A 145 -2.15 -11.66 -1.20
N PRO A 146 -2.67 -10.51 -0.70
CA PRO A 146 -2.40 -9.87 0.61
C PRO A 146 -3.23 -10.40 1.79
N GLY A 147 -3.88 -11.55 1.63
CA GLY A 147 -4.59 -12.27 2.67
C GLY A 147 -6.10 -12.11 2.55
N ARG A 148 -6.84 -13.15 2.95
CA ARG A 148 -8.31 -13.20 2.87
C ARG A 148 -9.07 -12.09 3.62
N TYR A 149 -8.44 -11.47 4.63
CA TYR A 149 -9.03 -10.37 5.41
C TYR A 149 -8.60 -8.99 4.90
N PHE A 150 -7.75 -8.92 3.87
CA PHE A 150 -7.48 -7.65 3.20
C PHE A 150 -8.76 -7.17 2.48
N PRO A 151 -9.23 -5.93 2.72
CA PRO A 151 -10.53 -5.48 2.24
C PRO A 151 -10.47 -5.04 0.77
N TRP A 152 -10.21 -5.97 -0.16
CA TRP A 152 -9.91 -5.69 -1.57
C TRP A 152 -10.96 -4.81 -2.27
N ASN A 153 -12.24 -5.15 -2.16
CA ASN A 153 -13.32 -4.39 -2.82
C ASN A 153 -13.42 -2.96 -2.28
N ARG A 154 -13.27 -2.79 -0.96
CA ARG A 154 -13.28 -1.47 -0.31
C ARG A 154 -12.05 -0.66 -0.73
N PHE A 155 -10.88 -1.28 -0.76
CA PHE A 155 -9.65 -0.66 -1.24
C PHE A 155 -9.80 -0.15 -2.68
N MET A 156 -10.30 -0.99 -3.60
CA MET A 156 -10.52 -0.58 -4.99
C MET A 156 -11.56 0.52 -5.13
N ALA A 157 -12.63 0.50 -4.32
CA ALA A 157 -13.61 1.58 -4.28
C ALA A 157 -12.98 2.92 -3.82
N MET A 158 -12.10 2.88 -2.81
CA MET A 158 -11.39 4.07 -2.33
C MET A 158 -10.38 4.61 -3.34
N ILE A 159 -9.76 3.75 -4.15
CA ILE A 159 -8.86 4.18 -5.24
C ILE A 159 -9.63 4.97 -6.31
N SER A 160 -10.86 4.55 -6.61
CA SER A 160 -11.71 5.18 -7.62
C SER A 160 -12.35 6.50 -7.16
N ASP A 161 -12.38 6.76 -5.86
CA ASP A 161 -12.87 8.03 -5.29
C ASP A 161 -11.67 8.95 -4.94
N PRO A 162 -11.44 10.04 -5.70
CA PRO A 162 -10.32 10.95 -5.45
C PRO A 162 -10.38 11.61 -4.06
N ASN A 163 -11.55 11.61 -3.42
CA ASN A 163 -11.79 12.20 -2.11
C ASN A 163 -11.84 11.18 -0.97
N ALA A 164 -11.65 9.88 -1.23
CA ALA A 164 -11.78 8.84 -0.21
C ALA A 164 -10.93 9.09 1.04
N VAL A 165 -9.69 9.55 0.86
CA VAL A 165 -8.77 9.87 1.96
C VAL A 165 -9.29 11.05 2.78
N TYR A 166 -9.81 12.09 2.13
CA TYR A 166 -10.36 13.26 2.82
C TYR A 166 -11.65 12.93 3.55
N LYS A 167 -12.59 12.23 2.90
CA LYS A 167 -13.82 11.71 3.51
C LYS A 167 -13.52 10.85 4.75
N HIS A 168 -12.49 10.01 4.68
CA HIS A 168 -12.04 9.20 5.83
C HIS A 168 -11.57 10.08 7.00
N ILE A 169 -10.70 11.05 6.76
CA ILE A 169 -10.21 11.98 7.80
C ILE A 169 -11.40 12.72 8.42
N ILE A 170 -12.27 13.30 7.59
CA ILE A 170 -13.45 14.04 8.06
C ILE A 170 -14.34 13.12 8.90
N GLN A 171 -14.64 11.91 8.46
CA GLN A 171 -15.48 10.98 9.22
C GLN A 171 -14.88 10.61 10.56
N LYS A 172 -13.57 10.37 10.62
CA LYS A 172 -12.88 10.03 11.87
C LYS A 172 -13.03 11.14 12.92
N HIS A 173 -13.06 12.39 12.50
CA HIS A 173 -13.18 13.56 13.37
C HIS A 173 -14.64 13.95 13.65
N CYS A 174 -15.47 14.08 12.61
CA CYS A 174 -16.87 14.50 12.73
C CYS A 174 -17.80 13.41 13.26
N LYS A 175 -17.48 12.14 12.99
CA LYS A 175 -18.29 10.96 13.39
C LYS A 175 -19.75 11.07 12.94
N PHE A 176 -19.99 11.36 11.66
CA PHE A 176 -21.36 11.42 11.14
C PHE A 176 -22.08 10.09 11.35
N HIS A 177 -23.34 10.15 11.80
CA HIS A 177 -24.19 8.96 11.93
C HIS A 177 -24.57 8.36 10.57
N ASN A 178 -24.66 9.19 9.52
CA ASN A 178 -24.92 8.77 8.14
C ASN A 178 -23.87 9.40 7.19
N PRO A 179 -22.65 8.85 7.12
CA PRO A 179 -21.58 9.40 6.29
C PRO A 179 -21.94 9.39 4.80
N ASP A 180 -22.55 8.32 4.30
CA ASP A 180 -22.89 8.19 2.87
C ASP A 180 -23.88 9.27 2.42
N GLY A 181 -24.85 9.61 3.27
CA GLY A 181 -25.76 10.73 3.02
C GLY A 181 -25.03 12.07 2.97
N VAL A 182 -24.05 12.29 3.85
CA VAL A 182 -23.23 13.52 3.85
C VAL A 182 -22.41 13.61 2.56
N TRP A 183 -21.73 12.53 2.17
CA TRP A 183 -20.92 12.52 0.95
C TRP A 183 -21.77 12.75 -0.28
N LYS A 184 -22.94 12.12 -0.36
CA LYS A 184 -23.87 12.33 -1.47
C LYS A 184 -24.27 13.78 -1.63
N VAL A 185 -24.43 14.54 -0.54
CA VAL A 185 -24.75 15.97 -0.60
C VAL A 185 -23.52 16.78 -0.98
N VAL A 186 -22.38 16.57 -0.31
CA VAL A 186 -21.16 17.35 -0.56
C VAL A 186 -20.61 17.11 -1.97
N ASP A 187 -20.73 15.88 -2.49
CA ASP A 187 -20.34 15.51 -3.85
C ASP A 187 -21.13 16.28 -4.94
N THR A 188 -22.29 16.88 -4.62
CA THR A 188 -23.02 17.75 -5.56
C THR A 188 -22.46 19.17 -5.66
N HIS A 189 -21.55 19.54 -4.76
CA HIS A 189 -20.98 20.88 -4.74
C HIS A 189 -19.99 21.06 -5.90
N PRO A 190 -20.01 22.20 -6.63
CA PRO A 190 -19.11 22.44 -7.77
C PRO A 190 -17.62 22.44 -7.41
N TYR A 191 -17.29 22.56 -6.12
CA TYR A 191 -15.92 22.53 -5.59
C TYR A 191 -15.73 21.43 -4.54
N ALA A 192 -16.44 20.30 -4.66
CA ALA A 192 -16.41 19.21 -3.68
C ALA A 192 -14.98 18.78 -3.32
N ASP A 193 -14.11 18.59 -4.31
CA ASP A 193 -12.72 18.16 -4.08
C ASP A 193 -11.93 19.13 -3.20
N ALA A 194 -12.00 20.43 -3.53
CA ALA A 194 -11.33 21.46 -2.75
C ALA A 194 -11.93 21.58 -1.33
N PHE A 195 -13.24 21.41 -1.22
CA PHE A 195 -13.95 21.42 0.06
C PHE A 195 -13.51 20.26 0.95
N TYR A 196 -13.51 19.03 0.43
CA TYR A 196 -13.00 17.86 1.14
C TYR A 196 -11.55 18.03 1.58
N MET A 197 -10.71 18.49 0.66
CA MET A 197 -9.30 18.73 0.94
C MET A 197 -9.12 19.75 2.07
N GLN A 198 -9.77 20.91 1.98
CA GLN A 198 -9.67 21.96 3.02
C GLN A 198 -10.23 21.49 4.36
N TRP A 199 -11.41 20.85 4.37
CA TRP A 199 -12.02 20.34 5.59
C TRP A 199 -11.15 19.29 6.27
N ALA A 200 -10.68 18.28 5.53
CA ALA A 200 -9.76 17.30 6.07
C ALA A 200 -8.45 17.93 6.58
N ASN A 201 -7.94 18.95 5.89
CA ASN A 201 -6.74 19.67 6.30
C ASN A 201 -6.92 20.49 7.58
N SER A 202 -8.14 20.96 7.87
CA SER A 202 -8.43 21.74 9.10
C SER A 202 -8.23 20.95 10.40
N TYR A 203 -8.28 19.61 10.33
CA TYR A 203 -8.01 18.73 11.47
C TYR A 203 -6.53 18.46 11.72
N LYS A 204 -5.64 18.98 10.86
CA LYS A 204 -4.20 18.91 11.09
C LYS A 204 -3.83 20.02 12.07
N THR A 205 -3.30 19.66 13.24
CA THR A 205 -2.61 20.66 14.08
C THR A 205 -1.37 21.16 13.33
N PRO A 206 -1.06 22.47 13.39
CA PRO A 206 0.26 22.94 13.02
C PRO A 206 1.27 22.21 13.91
N GLY A 207 2.25 21.56 13.27
CA GLY A 207 3.40 21.01 13.98
C GLY A 207 4.29 22.11 14.53
#